data_AF-A0A8S9GWE7-F1
#
_entry.id   AF-A0A8S9GWE7-F1
#
_cell.length_a   1.000
_cell.length_b   1.000
_cell.length_c   1.000
_cell.angle_alpha   90.00
_cell.angle_beta   90.00
_cell.angle_gamma   90.00
#
_symmetry.space_group_name_H-M   'P 1'
#
loop_
_entity.id
_entity.type
_entity.pdbx_description
1 polymer ?
#
loop_
_entity_poly.entity_id
_entity_poly.type
_entity_poly.pdbx_seq_one_letter_code
_entity_poly.pdbx_strand_id
1 'polypeptide(L)'
;MGETGYFDIVEGQSLPSGMLQYIRLVALCGSDAFLLESIFRNTIWGHLELPVTRSNEELICRVVRDACKFVISASGRRKGLRMEMALKIRIDQIFKDRQLELDVLEYYQERRLKDLCLVGGQGEIIFWE
;
A
#
# COMPACT_ATOMS: atom_id res chain seq x y z
N MET A 1 20.74 -10.72 -6.73
CA MET A 1 20.81 -10.87 -5.27
C MET A 1 19.56 -10.21 -4.71
N GLY A 2 18.71 -10.93 -3.98
CA GLY A 2 17.51 -10.35 -3.37
C GLY A 2 17.90 -9.76 -2.02
N GLU A 3 17.92 -8.44 -1.91
CA GLU A 3 18.08 -7.77 -0.62
C GLU A 3 16.75 -7.85 0.14
N THR A 4 16.81 -8.26 1.41
CA THR A 4 15.64 -8.29 2.29
C THR A 4 15.57 -6.98 3.08
N GLY A 5 14.46 -6.26 2.98
CA GLY A 5 14.17 -5.12 3.84
C GLY A 5 13.59 -5.56 5.18
N TYR A 6 14.11 -5.00 6.28
CA TYR A 6 13.59 -5.22 7.64
C TYR A 6 12.94 -3.94 8.16
N PHE A 7 11.77 -4.08 8.80
CA PHE A 7 11.03 -2.98 9.41
C PHE A 7 10.69 -3.34 10.86
N ASP A 8 11.23 -2.57 11.81
CA ASP A 8 10.97 -2.77 13.23
C ASP A 8 9.66 -2.09 13.63
N ILE A 9 8.73 -2.86 14.18
CA ILE A 9 7.43 -2.35 14.64
C ILE A 9 7.46 -2.26 16.15
N VAL A 10 7.42 -1.03 16.67
CA VAL A 10 7.44 -0.74 18.11
C VAL A 10 6.02 -0.53 18.62
N GLU A 11 5.74 -1.02 19.83
CA GLU A 11 4.45 -0.81 20.48
C GLU A 11 4.18 0.68 20.69
N GLY A 12 2.94 1.13 20.46
CA GLY A 12 2.54 2.53 20.59
C GLY A 12 2.99 3.46 19.46
N GLN A 13 3.88 3.06 18.57
CA GLN A 13 4.33 3.86 17.43
C GLN A 13 3.60 3.51 16.14
N SER A 14 3.35 4.49 15.27
CA SER A 14 2.79 4.25 13.93
C SER A 14 3.65 3.26 13.13
N LEU A 15 3.10 2.69 12.06
CA LEU A 15 3.89 1.87 11.15
C LEU A 15 5.13 2.66 10.67
N PRO A 16 6.31 2.02 10.55
CA PRO A 16 7.51 2.68 10.08
C PRO A 16 7.31 3.38 8.73
N SER A 17 7.92 4.56 8.57
CA SER A 17 7.93 5.27 7.29
C SER A 17 8.49 4.37 6.18
N GLY A 18 7.87 4.38 5.01
CA GLY A 18 8.30 3.56 3.88
C GLY A 18 7.87 2.09 3.93
N MET A 19 7.39 1.56 5.06
CA MET A 19 6.92 0.17 5.14
C MET A 19 5.78 -0.09 4.16
N LEU A 20 4.78 0.80 4.10
CA LEU A 20 3.66 0.68 3.17
C LEU A 20 4.11 0.82 1.70
N GLN A 21 5.02 1.76 1.41
CA GLN A 21 5.59 1.93 0.06
C GLN A 21 6.31 0.66 -0.40
N TYR A 22 7.12 0.07 0.48
CA TYR A 22 7.86 -1.16 0.21
C TYR A 22 6.91 -2.33 -0.03
N ILE A 23 5.90 -2.51 0.81
CA ILE A 23 4.95 -3.62 0.65
C ILE A 23 4.08 -3.45 -0.62
N ARG A 24 3.73 -2.20 -0.98
CA ARG A 24 3.09 -1.90 -2.28
C ARG A 24 3.97 -2.26 -3.46
N LEU A 25 5.26 -1.92 -3.41
CA LEU A 25 6.23 -2.28 -4.44
C LEU A 25 6.34 -3.80 -4.61
N VAL A 26 6.42 -4.54 -3.49
CA VAL A 26 6.47 -6.01 -3.49
C VAL A 26 5.18 -6.62 -4.05
N ALA A 27 4.04 -5.98 -3.83
CA ALA A 27 2.74 -6.44 -4.30
C ALA A 27 2.38 -6.01 -5.74
N LEU A 28 3.20 -5.18 -6.42
CA LEU A 28 2.94 -4.79 -7.80
C LEU A 28 2.91 -6.02 -8.70
N CYS A 29 1.80 -6.20 -9.41
CA CYS A 29 1.61 -7.26 -10.37
C CYS A 29 0.44 -6.97 -11.33
N GLY A 30 0.50 -7.52 -12.55
CA GLY A 30 -0.61 -7.40 -13.49
C GLY A 30 -0.92 -5.95 -13.85
N SER A 31 -2.09 -5.44 -13.43
CA SER A 31 -2.64 -4.15 -13.87
C SER A 31 -1.91 -2.92 -13.35
N ASP A 32 -1.08 -3.04 -12.31
CA ASP A 32 -0.25 -1.95 -11.78
C ASP A 32 1.25 -2.11 -12.05
N ALA A 33 1.65 -3.17 -12.77
CA ALA A 33 3.04 -3.39 -13.14
C ALA A 33 3.61 -2.31 -14.08
N PHE A 34 2.75 -1.53 -14.75
CA PHE A 34 3.18 -0.38 -15.58
C PHE A 34 3.98 0.67 -14.78
N LEU A 35 3.80 0.74 -13.45
CA LEU A 35 4.59 1.62 -12.59
C LEU A 35 6.09 1.25 -12.56
N LEU A 36 6.47 0.07 -13.04
CA LEU A 36 7.86 -0.37 -13.17
C LEU A 36 8.50 0.05 -14.51
N GLU A 37 7.76 0.71 -15.39
CA GLU A 37 8.31 1.24 -16.64
C GLU A 37 9.30 2.38 -16.40
N SER A 38 10.22 2.59 -17.36
CA SER A 38 11.32 3.55 -17.24
C SER A 38 10.85 4.99 -16.98
N ILE A 39 9.67 5.36 -17.49
CA ILE A 39 9.06 6.69 -17.31
C ILE A 39 8.76 7.01 -15.83
N PHE A 40 8.55 5.98 -15.00
CA PHE A 40 8.27 6.13 -13.57
C PHE A 40 9.50 5.93 -12.69
N ARG A 41 10.67 5.59 -13.25
CA ARG A 41 11.87 5.24 -12.46
C ARG A 41 12.19 6.25 -11.35
N ASN A 42 12.01 7.54 -11.63
CA ASN A 42 12.34 8.63 -10.71
C ASN A 42 11.16 9.09 -9.84
N THR A 43 9.94 8.58 -10.09
CA THR A 43 8.71 9.02 -9.41
C THR A 43 7.95 7.89 -8.72
N ILE A 44 8.28 6.62 -9.01
CA ILE A 44 7.58 5.43 -8.50
C ILE A 44 7.48 5.44 -6.98
N TRP A 45 8.56 5.80 -6.28
CA TRP A 45 8.57 5.83 -4.82
C TRP A 45 7.51 6.80 -4.26
N GLY A 46 7.36 7.98 -4.87
CA GLY A 46 6.32 8.94 -4.52
C GLY A 46 4.91 8.44 -4.86
N HIS A 47 4.74 7.74 -5.99
CA HIS A 47 3.44 7.12 -6.33
C HIS A 47 3.02 6.05 -5.31
N LEU A 48 3.98 5.34 -4.71
CA LEU A 48 3.75 4.30 -3.71
C LEU A 48 3.44 4.86 -2.30
N GLU A 49 3.58 6.18 -2.06
CA GLU A 49 3.17 6.81 -0.78
C GLU A 49 1.67 6.70 -0.57
N LEU A 50 0.91 6.66 -1.66
CA LEU A 50 -0.53 6.52 -1.70
C LEU A 50 -0.95 5.17 -2.32
N PRO A 51 -2.20 4.72 -2.08
CA PRO A 51 -2.70 3.48 -2.67
C PRO A 51 -2.57 3.44 -4.19
N VAL A 52 -2.14 2.29 -4.73
CA VAL A 52 -1.89 2.11 -6.17
C VAL A 52 -3.16 1.64 -6.88
N THR A 53 -3.63 0.44 -6.55
CA THR A 53 -4.90 -0.13 -7.00
C THR A 53 -5.59 -0.83 -5.84
N ARG A 54 -6.91 -1.02 -5.96
CA ARG A 54 -7.70 -1.77 -4.98
C ARG A 54 -7.19 -3.20 -4.80
N SER A 55 -6.86 -3.88 -5.91
CA SER A 55 -6.32 -5.24 -5.88
C SER A 55 -4.97 -5.34 -5.17
N ASN A 56 -4.09 -4.35 -5.35
CA ASN A 56 -2.81 -4.26 -4.65
C ASN A 56 -3.02 -4.13 -3.14
N GLU A 57 -3.83 -3.16 -2.68
CA GLU A 57 -4.09 -2.98 -1.25
C GLU A 57 -4.83 -4.17 -0.63
N GLU A 58 -5.74 -4.81 -1.37
CA GLU A 58 -6.43 -6.01 -0.92
C GLU A 58 -5.45 -7.19 -0.73
N LEU A 59 -4.54 -7.40 -1.68
CA LEU A 59 -3.51 -8.44 -1.59
C LEU A 59 -2.62 -8.20 -0.37
N ILE A 60 -2.18 -6.96 -0.15
CA ILE A 60 -1.36 -6.58 1.00
C ILE A 60 -2.09 -6.89 2.30
N CYS A 61 -3.34 -6.42 2.44
CA CYS A 61 -4.13 -6.66 3.65
C CYS A 61 -4.30 -8.16 3.90
N ARG A 62 -4.58 -8.95 2.86
CA ARG A 62 -4.74 -10.40 2.98
C ARG A 62 -3.45 -11.06 3.47
N VAL A 63 -2.32 -10.81 2.78
CA VAL A 63 -1.03 -11.46 3.08
C VAL A 63 -0.54 -11.11 4.48
N VAL A 64 -0.60 -9.83 4.88
CA VAL A 64 -0.12 -9.40 6.20
C VAL A 64 -0.98 -9.99 7.31
N ARG A 65 -2.31 -10.00 7.14
CA ARG A 65 -3.24 -10.58 8.13
C ARG A 65 -3.09 -12.08 8.24
N ASP A 66 -2.93 -12.79 7.13
CA ASP A 66 -2.74 -14.24 7.13
C ASP A 66 -1.41 -14.61 7.80
N ALA A 67 -0.35 -13.85 7.56
CA ALA A 67 0.92 -13.99 8.27
C ALA A 67 0.75 -13.76 9.79
N CYS A 68 0.04 -12.70 10.20
CA CYS A 68 -0.22 -12.42 11.62
C CYS A 68 -1.02 -13.56 12.28
N LYS A 69 -2.11 -14.01 11.66
CA LYS A 69 -2.95 -15.11 12.16
C LYS A 69 -2.19 -16.43 12.25
N PHE A 70 -1.38 -16.74 11.25
CA PHE A 70 -0.53 -17.93 11.26
C PHE A 70 0.40 -17.91 12.47
N VAL A 71 1.12 -16.80 12.68
CA VAL A 71 2.06 -16.68 13.78
C VAL A 71 1.35 -16.65 15.14
N ILE A 72 0.19 -16.01 15.25
CA ILE A 72 -0.68 -16.00 16.43
C ILE A 72 -1.09 -17.44 16.79
N SER A 73 -1.58 -18.22 15.82
CA SER A 73 -2.00 -19.61 16.04
C SER A 73 -0.85 -20.52 16.45
N ALA A 74 0.35 -20.30 15.88
CA ALA A 74 1.56 -21.04 16.23
C ALA A 74 2.06 -20.73 17.65
N SER A 75 1.84 -19.49 18.13
CA SER A 75 2.33 -19.01 19.43
C SER A 75 1.49 -19.51 20.62
N GLY A 76 0.24 -19.92 20.42
CA GLY A 76 -0.61 -20.54 21.46
C GLY A 76 -0.03 -21.83 22.07
N ARG A 77 1.00 -22.42 21.44
CA ARG A 77 1.70 -23.63 21.93
C ARG A 77 2.90 -23.35 22.83
N ARG A 78 3.36 -22.10 22.97
CA ARG A 78 4.54 -21.72 23.79
C ARG A 78 4.19 -20.59 24.77
N LYS A 79 4.06 -20.93 26.05
CA LYS A 79 3.84 -19.96 27.15
C LYS A 79 5.10 -19.12 27.35
N GLY A 80 5.13 -17.88 26.87
CA GLY A 80 6.26 -16.96 27.11
C GLY A 80 6.19 -15.60 26.41
N LEU A 81 5.38 -15.44 25.36
CA LEU A 81 5.48 -14.29 24.44
C LEU A 81 4.25 -13.38 24.42
N ARG A 82 3.81 -12.88 25.58
CA ARG A 82 2.64 -11.97 25.68
C ARG A 82 2.83 -10.67 24.89
N MET A 83 4.02 -10.08 24.92
CA MET A 83 4.32 -8.81 24.25
C MET A 83 4.36 -8.95 22.72
N GLU A 84 5.05 -9.98 22.22
CA GLU A 84 5.14 -10.26 20.78
C GLU A 84 3.76 -10.60 20.19
N MET A 85 2.89 -11.23 20.99
CA MET A 85 1.50 -11.48 20.62
C MET A 85 0.69 -10.19 20.49
N ALA A 86 0.85 -9.24 21.42
CA ALA A 86 0.15 -7.96 21.38
C ALA A 86 0.51 -7.16 20.12
N LEU A 87 1.79 -7.14 19.73
CA LEU A 87 2.25 -6.53 18.49
C LEU A 87 1.60 -7.17 17.26
N LYS A 88 1.54 -8.49 17.19
CA LYS A 88 0.92 -9.21 16.05
C LYS A 88 -0.57 -8.94 15.93
N ILE A 89 -1.28 -8.93 17.06
CA ILE A 89 -2.72 -8.60 17.12
C ILE A 89 -2.93 -7.15 16.64
N ARG A 90 -2.07 -6.24 17.07
CA ARG A 90 -2.10 -4.84 16.65
C ARG A 90 -1.89 -4.69 15.14
N ILE A 91 -0.93 -5.42 14.55
CA ILE A 91 -0.69 -5.39 13.10
C ILE A 91 -1.90 -5.97 12.36
N ASP A 92 -2.46 -7.10 12.78
CA ASP A 92 -3.69 -7.65 12.17
C ASP A 92 -4.83 -6.62 12.23
N GLN A 93 -4.98 -5.90 13.33
CA GLN A 93 -6.01 -4.88 13.48
C GLN A 93 -5.79 -3.70 12.53
N ILE A 94 -4.57 -3.18 12.41
CA ILE A 94 -4.24 -2.09 11.47
C ILE A 94 -4.62 -2.49 10.03
N PHE A 95 -4.25 -3.70 9.60
CA PHE A 95 -4.57 -4.15 8.24
C PHE A 95 -6.02 -4.59 8.07
N LYS A 96 -6.72 -4.92 9.16
CA LYS A 96 -8.18 -5.14 9.15
C LYS A 96 -8.92 -3.82 8.93
N ASP A 97 -8.52 -2.75 9.61
CA ASP A 97 -9.11 -1.42 9.45
C ASP A 97 -8.87 -0.91 8.02
N ARG A 98 -7.63 -1.02 7.51
CA ARG A 98 -7.32 -0.69 6.11
C ARG A 98 -8.14 -1.51 5.11
N GLN A 99 -8.45 -2.77 5.41
CA GLN A 99 -9.29 -3.61 4.55
C GLN A 99 -10.74 -3.11 4.48
N LEU A 100 -11.26 -2.51 5.56
CA LEU A 100 -12.61 -1.93 5.58
C LEU A 100 -12.68 -0.62 4.77
N GLU A 101 -11.54 0.06 4.63
CA GLU A 101 -11.44 1.33 3.92
C GLU A 101 -11.17 1.18 2.41
N LEU A 102 -11.00 -0.04 1.89
CA LEU A 102 -10.57 -0.27 0.50
C LEU A 102 -11.43 0.45 -0.55
N ASP A 103 -12.73 0.56 -0.34
CA ASP A 103 -13.64 1.16 -1.32
C ASP A 103 -13.72 2.70 -1.22
N VAL A 104 -13.10 3.30 -0.20
CA VAL A 104 -13.04 4.77 -0.02
C VAL A 104 -11.64 5.36 -0.24
N LEU A 105 -10.63 4.51 -0.46
CA LEU A 105 -9.28 4.95 -0.77
C LEU A 105 -9.23 5.54 -2.18
N GLU A 106 -8.53 6.66 -2.32
CA GLU A 106 -8.23 7.23 -3.62
C GLU A 106 -7.01 6.53 -4.25
N TYR A 107 -7.22 5.91 -5.42
CA TYR A 107 -6.19 5.14 -6.12
C TYR A 107 -5.43 5.94 -7.19
N TYR A 108 -4.37 5.37 -7.75
CA TYR A 108 -3.52 6.04 -8.75
C TYR A 108 -4.31 6.61 -9.93
N GLN A 109 -5.28 5.84 -10.45
CA GLN A 109 -6.08 6.28 -11.60
C GLN A 109 -6.96 7.48 -11.27
N GLU A 110 -7.59 7.49 -10.09
CA GLU A 110 -8.41 8.62 -9.64
C GLU A 110 -7.57 9.89 -9.47
N ARG A 111 -6.41 9.77 -8.82
CA ARG A 111 -5.47 10.90 -8.67
C ARG A 111 -5.03 11.46 -10.01
N ARG A 112 -4.79 10.60 -11.01
CA ARG A 112 -4.35 11.01 -12.34
C ARG A 112 -5.40 11.83 -13.09
N LEU A 113 -6.68 11.60 -12.80
CA LEU A 113 -7.80 12.27 -13.47
C LEU A 113 -8.20 13.59 -12.80
N LYS A 114 -7.63 13.94 -11.64
CA LYS A 114 -7.95 15.20 -10.93
C LYS A 114 -7.61 16.45 -11.74
N ASP A 115 -6.51 16.42 -12.48
CA ASP A 115 -5.98 17.58 -13.20
C ASP A 115 -6.40 17.59 -14.68
N LEU A 116 -7.58 17.04 -15.01
CA LEU A 116 -8.09 17.03 -16.39
C LEU A 116 -8.65 18.37 -16.87
N CYS A 117 -9.00 19.28 -15.94
CA CYS A 117 -9.55 20.61 -16.25
C CYS A 117 -10.70 20.57 -17.29
N LEU A 118 -11.60 19.56 -17.20
CA LEU A 118 -12.67 19.32 -18.19
C LEU A 118 -13.62 20.51 -18.39
N VAL A 119 -13.78 21.36 -17.37
CA VAL A 119 -14.55 22.60 -17.43
C VAL A 119 -13.59 23.78 -17.36
N GLY A 120 -12.79 23.95 -18.43
CA GLY A 120 -11.95 25.11 -18.63
C GLY A 120 -12.73 26.31 -19.18
N GLY A 121 -12.02 27.39 -19.52
CA GLY A 121 -12.61 28.48 -20.29
C GLY A 121 -13.05 28.01 -21.68
N GLN A 122 -13.94 28.77 -22.34
CA GLN A 122 -14.20 28.58 -23.76
C GLN A 122 -12.86 28.68 -24.51
N GLY A 123 -12.40 27.55 -25.06
CA GLY A 123 -11.22 27.55 -25.92
C GLY A 123 -11.50 28.40 -27.16
N GLU A 124 -10.59 29.31 -27.50
CA GLU A 124 -10.65 29.99 -28.78
C GLU A 124 -10.43 28.98 -29.92
N ILE A 125 -11.16 29.16 -31.03
CA ILE A 125 -10.90 28.39 -32.25
C ILE A 125 -9.54 28.86 -32.78
N ILE A 126 -8.49 28.09 -32.50
CA ILE A 126 -7.17 28.29 -33.10
C ILE A 126 -7.20 27.74 -34.53
N PHE A 127 -7.20 28.64 -35.50
CA PHE A 127 -6.91 28.31 -36.89
C PHE A 127 -5.39 28.15 -37.03
N TRP A 128 -4.96 26.99 -37.52
CA TRP A 128 -3.59 26.78 -37.94
C TRP A 128 -3.39 27.52 -39.27
N GLU A 129 -2.68 28.65 -39.27
CA GLU A 129 -2.15 29.29 -40.48
C GLU A 129 -0.99 28.48 -41.08
#